data_AF-A0A444JLY5-F1
#
_entry.id   AF-A0A444JLY5-F1
#
_cell.length_a   1.000
_cell.length_b   1.000
_cell.length_c   1.000
_cell.angle_alpha   90.00
_cell.angle_beta   90.00
_cell.angle_gamma   90.00
#
_symmetry.space_group_name_H-M   'P 1'
#
loop_
_entity.id
_entity.type
_entity.pdbx_description
1 polymer ?
#
loop_
_entity_poly.entity_id
_entity_poly.type
_entity_poly.pdbx_seq_one_letter_code
_entity_poly.pdbx_strand_id
1 'polypeptide(L)'
;MKNWLDYTQDIGPIMRFSVVVNGFAFDGLEPGDYPSCDMLDDSQDFIYRAILAGELRHFKDGKAIVGGEIPAPCELILRRTDLREWLLHHYPDMKPKFLFCDSERAEVDAFTQLAALKEQLAERNKQLKIANDYWSDTYPLLEQLKKENEQLKQEVESISKLNSSQNGRVIRTKNNIIAALTKLLLEPSSLSSTPLCSSLREVIDAISNDYSDTNPYGLSERNLFKHLPESLKQLENETLT
;
A
#
# COMPACT_ATOMS: atom_id res chain seq x y z
N MET A 1 -9.19 3.55 -48.69
CA MET A 1 -10.23 2.59 -49.12
C MET A 1 -11.25 2.41 -48.00
N LYS A 2 -12.41 3.05 -48.12
CA LYS A 2 -13.73 2.39 -48.17
C LYS A 2 -14.79 3.47 -48.38
N ASN A 3 -15.50 3.31 -49.48
CA ASN A 3 -16.52 4.17 -50.04
C ASN A 3 -17.74 4.27 -49.11
N TRP A 4 -18.48 5.38 -49.22
CA TRP A 4 -19.94 5.30 -49.30
C TRP A 4 -20.39 6.17 -50.48
N LEU A 5 -20.91 5.47 -51.48
CA LEU A 5 -21.59 6.00 -52.66
C LEU A 5 -22.97 6.53 -52.25
N ASP A 6 -23.47 7.40 -53.12
CA ASP A 6 -24.88 7.64 -53.43
C ASP A 6 -25.87 6.61 -52.88
N TYR A 7 -26.85 7.12 -52.12
CA TYR A 7 -28.20 6.58 -52.14
C TYR A 7 -29.19 7.74 -51.93
N THR A 8 -29.51 8.44 -53.01
CA THR A 8 -30.79 9.15 -53.13
C THR A 8 -31.86 8.09 -53.37
N GLN A 9 -32.51 7.66 -52.30
CA GLN A 9 -33.78 6.94 -52.41
C GLN A 9 -34.91 7.91 -52.09
N ASP A 10 -35.60 8.28 -53.15
CA ASP A 10 -36.89 8.96 -53.10
C ASP A 10 -37.91 8.02 -52.42
N ILE A 11 -38.26 8.33 -51.17
CA ILE A 11 -39.40 7.72 -50.46
C ILE A 11 -40.32 8.85 -50.00
N GLY A 12 -41.00 9.53 -50.94
CA GLY A 12 -42.23 10.27 -50.66
C GLY A 12 -42.14 11.42 -49.62
N PRO A 13 -43.26 12.11 -49.35
CA PRO A 13 -43.20 13.37 -48.63
C PRO A 13 -43.21 13.10 -47.11
N ILE A 14 -42.49 13.95 -46.37
CA ILE A 14 -42.51 14.12 -44.90
C ILE A 14 -41.33 13.44 -44.18
N MET A 15 -40.31 14.23 -43.83
CA MET A 15 -40.18 14.76 -42.46
C MET A 15 -39.23 15.96 -42.46
N ARG A 16 -39.82 17.16 -42.37
CA ARG A 16 -39.11 18.41 -42.14
C ARG A 16 -38.97 18.61 -40.64
N PHE A 17 -37.75 18.81 -40.14
CA PHE A 17 -37.52 19.51 -38.89
C PHE A 17 -37.23 20.96 -39.22
N SER A 18 -38.08 21.90 -38.77
CA SER A 18 -37.76 23.32 -38.83
C SER A 18 -37.61 23.87 -37.41
N VAL A 19 -36.39 23.78 -36.89
CA VAL A 19 -35.95 24.62 -35.78
C VAL A 19 -35.71 26.01 -36.35
N VAL A 20 -36.77 26.80 -36.51
CA VAL A 20 -36.61 28.24 -36.83
C VAL A 20 -36.32 28.96 -35.52
N VAL A 21 -35.03 29.02 -35.15
CA VAL A 21 -34.54 30.02 -34.21
C VAL A 21 -34.78 31.38 -34.88
N ASN A 22 -35.69 32.19 -34.33
CA ASN A 22 -36.11 33.47 -34.90
C ASN A 22 -34.98 34.25 -35.58
N GLY A 23 -35.08 34.41 -36.90
CA GLY A 23 -35.10 35.71 -37.58
C GLY A 23 -33.90 36.66 -37.43
N PHE A 24 -32.76 36.20 -36.92
CA PHE A 24 -31.50 36.91 -37.08
C PHE A 24 -30.50 35.93 -37.66
N ALA A 25 -30.09 36.20 -38.90
CA ALA A 25 -28.83 35.68 -39.41
C ALA A 25 -27.74 36.14 -38.43
N PHE A 26 -27.31 35.23 -37.54
CA PHE A 26 -26.00 35.37 -36.94
C PHE A 26 -25.02 35.00 -38.04
N ASP A 27 -24.39 36.00 -38.64
CA ASP A 27 -23.16 35.80 -39.39
C ASP A 27 -22.18 35.03 -38.48
N GLY A 28 -21.93 33.75 -38.78
CA GLY A 28 -20.87 32.97 -38.15
C GLY A 28 -21.18 31.58 -37.59
N LEU A 29 -22.38 30.99 -37.78
CA LEU A 29 -22.62 29.58 -37.45
C LEU A 29 -22.64 28.73 -38.73
N GLU A 30 -21.79 27.71 -38.81
CA GLU A 30 -21.70 26.84 -39.99
C GLU A 30 -22.94 25.93 -40.09
N PRO A 31 -23.30 25.45 -41.30
CA PRO A 31 -24.49 24.61 -41.53
C PRO A 31 -24.56 23.32 -40.69
N GLY A 32 -23.49 22.92 -40.01
CA GLY A 32 -23.40 21.77 -39.12
C GLY A 32 -23.69 22.05 -37.63
N ASP A 33 -23.92 23.30 -37.22
CA ASP A 33 -24.20 23.67 -35.82
C ASP A 33 -25.69 23.59 -35.45
N TYR A 34 -26.56 23.28 -36.40
CA TYR A 34 -27.94 22.92 -36.13
C TYR A 34 -27.98 21.47 -35.64
N PRO A 35 -28.64 21.16 -34.53
CA PRO A 35 -28.70 19.78 -34.08
C PRO A 35 -29.44 18.92 -35.11
N SER A 36 -28.80 17.85 -35.60
CA SER A 36 -29.47 16.77 -36.34
C SER A 36 -30.41 16.03 -35.39
N CYS A 37 -31.54 15.54 -35.92
CA CYS A 37 -32.59 14.90 -35.12
C CYS A 37 -32.07 13.71 -34.29
N ASP A 38 -31.04 13.02 -34.77
CA ASP A 38 -30.46 11.82 -34.17
C ASP A 38 -29.67 12.07 -32.85
N MET A 39 -29.39 13.33 -32.49
CA MET A 39 -28.58 13.70 -31.32
C MET A 39 -29.41 14.02 -30.07
N LEU A 40 -30.74 13.87 -30.12
CA LEU A 40 -31.66 14.54 -29.20
C LEU A 40 -32.68 13.63 -28.50
N ASP A 41 -32.66 12.31 -28.68
CA ASP A 41 -33.73 11.37 -28.27
C ASP A 41 -34.21 11.54 -26.80
N ASP A 42 -33.30 11.64 -25.83
CA ASP A 42 -33.68 11.83 -24.41
C ASP A 42 -34.12 13.27 -24.08
N SER A 43 -33.58 14.24 -24.82
CA SER A 43 -33.83 15.67 -24.59
C SER A 43 -35.13 16.17 -25.23
N GLN A 44 -35.57 15.52 -26.31
CA GLN A 44 -36.85 15.79 -26.94
C GLN A 44 -38.01 15.39 -26.04
N ASP A 45 -37.88 14.30 -25.27
CA ASP A 45 -38.97 13.81 -24.42
C ASP A 45 -39.33 14.82 -23.32
N PHE A 46 -38.35 15.37 -22.59
CA PHE A 46 -38.69 16.35 -21.54
C PHE A 46 -39.16 17.69 -22.12
N ILE A 47 -38.62 18.15 -23.25
CA ILE A 47 -39.06 19.40 -23.90
C ILE A 47 -40.51 19.23 -24.37
N TYR A 48 -40.81 18.10 -25.01
CA TYR A 48 -42.16 17.78 -25.45
C TYR A 48 -43.13 17.67 -24.27
N ARG A 49 -42.72 17.03 -23.17
CA ARG A 49 -43.53 16.95 -21.95
C ARG A 49 -43.76 18.31 -21.29
N ALA A 50 -42.77 19.19 -21.30
CA ALA A 50 -42.93 20.57 -20.82
C ALA A 50 -43.90 21.39 -21.68
N ILE A 51 -43.92 21.15 -23.00
CA ILE A 51 -44.92 21.72 -23.91
C ILE A 51 -46.31 21.18 -23.59
N LEU A 52 -46.46 19.86 -23.39
CA LEU A 52 -47.73 19.22 -23.00
C LEU A 52 -48.25 19.73 -21.65
N ALA A 53 -47.35 19.97 -20.70
CA ALA A 53 -47.67 20.54 -19.39
C ALA A 53 -48.02 22.04 -19.44
N GLY A 54 -47.83 22.70 -20.59
CA GLY A 54 -48.06 24.14 -20.76
C GLY A 54 -47.00 25.02 -20.13
N GLU A 55 -45.85 24.45 -19.73
CA GLU A 55 -44.73 25.18 -19.15
C GLU A 55 -43.92 25.94 -20.20
N LEU A 56 -43.85 25.39 -21.42
CA LEU A 56 -43.18 26.00 -22.56
C LEU A 56 -44.16 26.52 -23.60
N ARG A 57 -43.99 27.80 -23.96
CA ARG A 57 -44.76 28.43 -25.05
C ARG A 57 -44.24 27.93 -26.39
N HIS A 58 -45.15 27.42 -27.20
CA HIS A 58 -44.86 26.91 -28.52
C HIS A 58 -45.64 27.67 -29.60
N PHE A 59 -45.09 27.65 -30.80
CA PHE A 59 -45.57 28.38 -31.96
C PHE A 59 -45.66 27.42 -33.15
N LYS A 60 -46.62 27.66 -34.03
CA LYS A 60 -46.72 27.01 -35.35
C LYS A 60 -46.77 28.10 -36.41
N ASP A 61 -45.91 27.99 -37.42
CA ASP A 61 -45.80 28.97 -38.52
C ASP A 61 -45.69 30.43 -38.04
N GLY A 62 -44.97 30.65 -36.93
CA GLY A 62 -44.77 31.98 -36.34
C GLY A 62 -45.97 32.56 -35.57
N LYS A 63 -47.07 31.82 -35.43
CA LYS A 63 -48.24 32.20 -34.63
C LYS A 63 -48.28 31.44 -33.31
N ALA A 64 -48.62 32.14 -32.23
CA ALA A 64 -48.86 31.50 -30.94
C ALA A 64 -50.09 30.61 -31.07
N ILE A 65 -49.96 29.34 -30.67
CA ILE A 65 -51.09 28.43 -30.67
C ILE A 65 -51.93 28.75 -29.43
N VAL A 66 -53.17 29.19 -29.66
CA VAL A 66 -54.13 29.50 -28.60
C VAL A 66 -55.27 28.52 -28.73
N GLY A 67 -55.24 27.48 -27.89
CA GLY A 67 -56.16 26.34 -27.95
C GLY A 67 -55.35 25.06 -28.01
N GLY A 68 -55.67 24.08 -27.15
CA GLY A 68 -54.85 22.90 -26.83
C GLY A 68 -54.59 21.88 -27.94
N GLU A 69 -54.51 22.32 -29.20
CA GLU A 69 -53.94 21.54 -30.29
C GLU A 69 -52.42 21.51 -30.14
N ILE A 70 -51.87 20.31 -29.92
CA ILE A 70 -50.42 20.10 -29.90
C ILE A 70 -50.01 19.71 -31.33
N PRO A 71 -49.20 20.52 -32.03
CA PRO A 71 -48.67 20.16 -33.33
C PRO A 71 -47.84 18.88 -33.28
N ALA A 72 -47.66 18.24 -34.44
CA ALA A 72 -46.66 17.20 -34.59
C ALA A 72 -45.29 17.75 -34.15
N PRO A 73 -44.41 16.93 -33.51
CA PRO A 73 -43.10 17.37 -33.02
C PRO A 73 -42.27 18.16 -34.06
N CYS A 74 -42.44 17.82 -35.33
CA CYS A 74 -41.77 18.40 -36.50
C CYS A 74 -42.19 19.85 -36.82
N GLU A 75 -43.32 20.33 -36.29
CA GLU A 75 -43.90 21.66 -36.57
C GLU A 75 -43.78 22.64 -35.40
N LEU A 76 -43.15 22.21 -34.30
CA LEU A 76 -43.02 23.00 -33.09
C LEU A 76 -41.88 24.02 -33.20
N ILE A 77 -42.22 25.28 -32.99
CA ILE A 77 -41.25 26.37 -32.87
C ILE A 77 -41.25 26.84 -31.42
N LEU A 78 -40.08 26.87 -30.80
CA LEU A 78 -39.86 27.41 -29.45
C LEU A 78 -39.05 28.69 -29.52
N ARG A 79 -39.36 29.66 -28.67
CA ARG A 79 -38.47 30.81 -28.49
C ARG A 79 -37.23 30.38 -27.73
N ARG A 80 -36.06 30.78 -28.24
CA ARG A 80 -34.77 30.52 -27.60
C ARG A 80 -34.71 31.05 -26.17
N THR A 81 -35.28 32.23 -25.91
CA THR A 81 -35.35 32.84 -24.57
C THR A 81 -36.16 32.00 -23.60
N ASP A 82 -37.35 31.59 -24.03
CA ASP A 82 -38.29 30.83 -23.19
C ASP A 82 -37.72 29.44 -22.86
N LEU A 83 -37.11 28.77 -23.85
CA LEU A 83 -36.41 27.49 -23.63
C LEU A 83 -35.18 27.63 -22.72
N ARG A 84 -34.42 28.73 -22.87
CA ARG A 84 -33.24 29.01 -22.04
C ARG A 84 -33.62 29.29 -20.59
N GLU A 85 -34.62 30.14 -20.35
CA GLU A 85 -35.12 30.44 -19.00
C GLU A 85 -35.70 29.20 -18.32
N TRP A 86 -36.48 28.41 -19.06
CA TRP A 86 -37.04 27.17 -18.56
C TRP A 86 -35.94 26.14 -18.21
N LEU A 87 -34.92 25.99 -19.06
CA LEU A 87 -33.77 25.12 -18.74
C LEU A 87 -32.99 25.61 -17.51
N LEU A 88 -32.76 26.92 -17.36
CA LEU A 88 -32.09 27.45 -16.17
C LEU A 88 -32.88 27.21 -14.88
N HIS A 89 -34.22 27.21 -14.97
CA HIS A 89 -35.09 27.02 -13.81
C HIS A 89 -35.25 25.53 -13.43
N HIS A 90 -35.43 24.65 -14.40
CA HIS A 90 -35.74 23.24 -14.16
C HIS A 90 -34.51 22.31 -14.22
N TYR A 91 -33.49 22.65 -15.01
CA TYR A 91 -32.30 21.84 -15.27
C TYR A 91 -31.03 22.70 -15.37
N PRO A 92 -30.60 23.37 -14.29
CA PRO A 92 -29.47 24.31 -14.32
C PRO A 92 -28.14 23.68 -14.74
N ASP A 93 -28.00 22.37 -14.57
CA ASP A 93 -26.81 21.58 -14.95
C ASP A 93 -26.81 21.21 -16.44
N MET A 94 -27.95 21.30 -17.12
CA MET A 94 -28.09 20.96 -18.54
C MET A 94 -28.04 22.23 -19.40
N LYS A 95 -26.82 22.64 -19.76
CA LYS A 95 -26.58 23.83 -20.60
C LYS A 95 -26.09 23.43 -22.01
N PRO A 96 -26.98 23.07 -22.94
CA PRO A 96 -26.59 22.63 -24.27
C PRO A 96 -25.94 23.74 -25.09
N LYS A 97 -25.06 23.34 -26.01
CA LYS A 97 -24.11 24.27 -26.62
C LYS A 97 -24.74 25.36 -27.49
N PHE A 98 -25.89 25.07 -28.08
CA PHE A 98 -26.62 25.98 -28.96
C PHE A 98 -27.41 27.08 -28.20
N LEU A 99 -27.67 26.88 -26.89
CA LEU A 99 -28.42 27.85 -26.07
C LEU A 99 -27.51 28.75 -25.24
N PHE A 100 -26.45 28.18 -24.65
CA PHE A 100 -25.56 28.83 -23.69
C PHE A 100 -24.16 29.03 -24.27
N CYS A 101 -23.53 30.17 -23.98
CA CYS A 101 -22.16 30.42 -24.42
C CYS A 101 -21.14 29.63 -23.60
N ASP A 102 -19.89 29.55 -24.09
CA ASP A 102 -18.83 28.79 -23.43
C ASP A 102 -18.57 29.21 -21.98
N SER A 103 -18.67 30.51 -21.67
CA SER A 103 -18.46 31.01 -20.31
C SER A 103 -19.54 30.51 -19.33
N GLU A 104 -20.81 30.46 -19.74
CA GLU A 104 -21.91 30.00 -18.88
C GLU A 104 -21.87 28.49 -18.59
N ARG A 105 -21.29 27.72 -19.52
CA ARG A 105 -21.04 26.28 -19.36
C ARG A 105 -19.82 26.04 -18.47
N ALA A 106 -18.75 26.79 -18.68
CA ALA A 106 -17.52 26.69 -17.90
C ALA A 106 -17.72 26.94 -16.40
N GLU A 107 -18.67 27.80 -16.01
CA GLU A 107 -18.99 28.03 -14.59
C GLU A 107 -19.60 26.80 -13.90
N VAL A 108 -20.47 26.05 -14.59
CA VAL A 108 -21.07 24.81 -14.06
C VAL A 108 -20.01 23.72 -13.96
N ASP A 109 -19.18 23.61 -15.00
CA ASP A 109 -18.05 22.67 -15.02
C ASP A 109 -17.06 22.97 -13.89
N ALA A 110 -16.76 24.24 -13.63
CA ALA A 110 -15.88 24.65 -12.53
C ALA A 110 -16.49 24.32 -11.16
N PHE A 111 -17.78 24.59 -10.95
CA PHE A 111 -18.44 24.30 -9.67
C PHE A 111 -18.50 22.80 -9.37
N THR A 112 -18.87 21.99 -10.35
CA THR A 112 -18.93 20.52 -10.23
C THR A 112 -17.54 19.93 -9.99
N GLN A 113 -16.51 20.41 -10.70
CA GLN A 113 -15.12 20.02 -10.47
C GLN A 113 -14.65 20.41 -9.05
N LEU A 114 -14.96 21.61 -8.57
CA LEU A 114 -14.61 22.04 -7.22
C LEU A 114 -15.29 21.18 -6.15
N ALA A 115 -16.55 20.78 -6.35
CA ALA A 115 -17.26 19.88 -5.44
C ALA A 115 -16.59 18.50 -5.38
N ALA A 116 -16.27 17.91 -6.54
CA ALA A 116 -15.57 16.64 -6.62
C ALA A 116 -14.17 16.70 -5.96
N LEU A 117 -13.43 17.78 -6.17
CA LEU A 117 -12.13 17.98 -5.53
C LEU A 117 -12.24 18.13 -4.02
N LYS A 118 -13.25 18.83 -3.50
CA LYS A 118 -13.50 18.96 -2.06
C LYS A 118 -13.81 17.60 -1.42
N GLU A 119 -14.62 16.78 -2.08
CA GLU A 119 -14.93 15.43 -1.62
C GLU A 119 -13.67 14.55 -1.59
N GLN A 120 -12.87 14.58 -2.65
CA GLN A 120 -11.60 13.87 -2.69
C GLN A 120 -10.63 14.34 -1.59
N LEU A 121 -10.54 15.65 -1.34
CA LEU A 121 -9.72 16.20 -0.26
C LEU A 121 -10.23 15.76 1.12
N ALA A 122 -11.55 15.73 1.33
CA ALA A 122 -12.13 15.26 2.58
C ALA A 122 -11.79 13.79 2.85
N GLU A 123 -11.88 12.94 1.82
CA GLU A 123 -11.52 11.53 1.92
C GLU A 123 -10.02 11.35 2.20
N ARG A 124 -9.14 12.11 1.52
CA ARG A 124 -7.69 12.08 1.80
C ARG A 124 -7.37 12.54 3.22
N ASN A 125 -8.01 13.60 3.69
CA ASN A 125 -7.82 14.10 5.06
C ASN A 125 -8.27 13.08 6.11
N LYS A 126 -9.35 12.34 5.84
CA LYS A 126 -9.82 11.25 6.71
C LYS A 126 -8.78 10.13 6.78
N GLN A 127 -8.22 9.71 5.64
CA GLN A 127 -7.17 8.69 5.58
C GLN A 127 -5.90 9.13 6.30
N LEU A 128 -5.47 10.39 6.11
CA LEU A 128 -4.32 10.97 6.81
C LEU A 128 -4.55 10.99 8.32
N LYS A 129 -5.75 11.34 8.77
CA LYS A 129 -6.08 11.34 10.20
C LYS A 129 -5.96 9.93 10.79
N ILE A 130 -6.54 8.92 10.14
CA ILE A 130 -6.44 7.52 10.59
C ILE A 130 -4.97 7.07 10.68
N ALA A 131 -4.17 7.39 9.65
CA ALA A 131 -2.75 7.04 9.65
C ALA A 131 -1.99 7.76 10.79
N ASN A 132 -2.28 9.05 11.00
CA ASN A 132 -1.65 9.84 12.04
C ASN A 132 -2.02 9.32 13.44
N ASP A 133 -3.28 8.97 13.67
CA ASP A 133 -3.76 8.40 14.93
C ASP A 133 -3.06 7.06 15.19
N TYR A 134 -2.99 6.18 14.17
CA TYR A 134 -2.25 4.92 14.26
C TYR A 134 -0.76 5.13 14.60
N TRP A 135 -0.09 6.07 13.94
CA TRP A 135 1.31 6.40 14.21
C TRP A 135 1.50 6.95 15.63
N SER A 136 0.60 7.85 16.07
CA SER A 136 0.63 8.43 17.41
C SER A 136 0.51 7.36 18.50
N ASP A 137 -0.32 6.34 18.29
CA ASP A 137 -0.52 5.26 19.26
C ASP A 137 0.62 4.23 19.23
N THR A 138 1.12 3.90 18.04
CA THR A 138 2.12 2.81 17.88
C THR A 138 3.55 3.26 18.11
N TYR A 139 3.89 4.51 17.80
CA TYR A 139 5.24 5.03 17.99
C TYR A 139 5.76 4.94 19.43
N PRO A 140 5.02 5.35 20.48
CA PRO A 140 5.51 5.26 21.86
C PRO A 140 5.72 3.81 22.29
N LEU A 141 4.86 2.89 21.85
CA LEU A 141 5.02 1.46 22.11
C LEU A 141 6.31 0.91 21.47
N LEU A 142 6.59 1.30 20.22
CA LEU A 142 7.83 0.92 19.53
C LEU A 142 9.07 1.49 20.24
N GLU A 143 8.99 2.73 20.72
CA GLU A 143 10.10 3.35 21.46
C GLU A 143 10.35 2.64 22.80
N GLN A 144 9.28 2.27 23.51
CA GLN A 144 9.38 1.48 24.75
C GLN A 144 9.99 0.10 24.47
N LEU A 145 9.51 -0.63 23.46
CA LEU A 145 10.03 -1.95 23.09
C LEU A 145 11.51 -1.89 22.67
N LYS A 146 11.94 -0.79 22.03
CA LYS A 146 13.35 -0.57 21.71
C LYS A 146 14.20 -0.38 22.97
N LYS A 147 13.73 0.43 23.92
CA LYS A 147 14.41 0.64 25.21
C LYS A 147 14.52 -0.67 26.00
N GLU A 148 13.43 -1.44 26.09
CA GLU A 148 13.42 -2.75 26.75
C GLU A 148 14.38 -3.73 26.06
N ASN A 149 14.40 -3.78 24.73
CA ASN A 149 15.36 -4.61 24.00
C ASN A 149 16.81 -4.22 24.27
N GLU A 150 17.10 -2.92 24.34
CA GLU A 150 18.45 -2.43 24.62
C GLU A 150 18.88 -2.80 26.04
N GLN A 151 17.99 -2.65 27.02
CA GLN A 151 18.22 -3.07 28.41
C GLN A 151 18.49 -4.59 28.49
N LEU A 152 17.65 -5.40 27.85
CA LEU A 152 17.83 -6.86 27.83
C LEU A 152 19.15 -7.26 27.17
N LYS A 153 19.56 -6.59 26.09
CA LYS A 153 20.87 -6.84 25.45
C LYS A 153 22.02 -6.52 26.40
N GLN A 154 21.94 -5.40 27.11
CA GLN A 154 22.96 -5.03 28.10
C GLN A 154 23.02 -6.01 29.27
N GLU A 155 21.87 -6.51 29.72
CA GLU A 155 21.80 -7.52 30.79
C GLU A 155 22.40 -8.85 30.33
N VAL A 156 22.02 -9.34 29.15
CA VAL A 156 22.59 -10.56 28.56
C VAL A 156 24.10 -10.43 28.38
N GLU A 157 24.58 -9.27 27.91
CA GLU A 157 26.01 -9.03 27.75
C GLU A 157 26.73 -9.05 29.11
N SER A 158 26.16 -8.40 30.12
CA SER A 158 26.68 -8.40 31.50
C SER A 158 26.77 -9.81 32.08
N ILE A 159 25.70 -10.60 31.93
CA ILE A 159 25.65 -12.00 32.37
C ILE A 159 26.67 -12.86 31.60
N SER A 160 26.82 -12.65 30.29
CA SER A 160 27.80 -13.39 29.48
C SER A 160 29.25 -13.10 29.91
N LYS A 161 29.56 -11.86 30.27
CA LYS A 161 30.89 -11.46 30.77
C LYS A 161 31.16 -12.05 32.15
N LEU A 162 30.18 -12.04 33.05
CA LEU A 162 30.28 -12.68 34.36
C LEU A 162 30.48 -14.19 34.21
N ASN A 163 29.66 -14.86 33.40
CA ASN A 163 29.74 -16.30 33.20
C ASN A 163 31.03 -16.72 32.50
N SER A 164 31.52 -15.97 31.50
CA SER A 164 32.80 -16.28 30.85
C SER A 164 33.99 -16.08 31.79
N SER A 165 33.99 -15.03 32.63
CA SER A 165 35.01 -14.82 33.65
C SER A 165 34.99 -15.91 34.72
N GLN A 166 33.80 -16.24 35.24
CA GLN A 166 33.62 -17.24 36.28
C GLN A 166 33.89 -18.66 35.78
N ASN A 167 33.39 -19.02 34.59
CA ASN A 167 33.75 -20.28 33.95
C ASN A 167 35.23 -20.33 33.60
N GLY A 168 35.82 -19.25 33.10
CA GLY A 168 37.26 -19.19 32.79
C GLY A 168 38.11 -19.48 34.02
N ARG A 169 37.79 -18.86 35.16
CA ARG A 169 38.50 -19.11 36.43
C ARG A 169 38.32 -20.54 36.93
N VAL A 170 37.09 -21.07 36.92
CA VAL A 170 36.79 -22.43 37.37
C VAL A 170 37.44 -23.49 36.46
N ILE A 171 37.37 -23.30 35.14
CA ILE A 171 38.00 -24.18 34.14
C ILE A 171 39.52 -24.15 34.33
N ARG A 172 40.12 -22.97 34.47
CA ARG A 172 41.56 -22.82 34.73
C ARG A 172 42.00 -23.53 36.01
N THR A 173 41.28 -23.35 37.12
CA THR A 173 41.58 -24.07 38.37
C THR A 173 41.48 -25.58 38.19
N LYS A 174 40.44 -26.08 37.51
CA LYS A 174 40.29 -27.52 37.23
C LYS A 174 41.42 -28.05 36.36
N ASN A 175 41.76 -27.36 35.28
CA ASN A 175 42.86 -27.75 34.39
C ASN A 175 44.20 -27.77 35.12
N ASN A 176 44.47 -26.79 35.98
CA ASN A 176 45.72 -26.74 36.76
C ASN A 176 45.81 -27.90 37.76
N ILE A 177 44.71 -28.26 38.43
CA ILE A 177 44.66 -29.43 39.30
C ILE A 177 44.93 -30.70 38.50
N ILE A 178 44.27 -30.87 37.34
CA ILE A 178 44.47 -32.02 36.46
C ILE A 178 45.93 -32.10 36.00
N ALA A 179 46.50 -30.98 35.56
CA ALA A 179 47.88 -30.89 35.11
C ALA A 179 48.90 -31.22 36.22
N ALA A 180 48.67 -30.73 37.43
CA ALA A 180 49.54 -31.03 38.58
C ALA A 180 49.49 -32.53 38.93
N LEU A 181 48.30 -33.12 38.90
CA LEU A 181 48.13 -34.56 39.15
C LEU A 181 48.78 -35.39 38.05
N THR A 182 48.58 -35.06 36.76
CA THR A 182 49.22 -35.80 35.67
C THR A 182 50.73 -35.67 35.73
N LYS A 183 51.26 -34.48 36.00
CA LYS A 183 52.70 -34.26 36.18
C LYS A 183 53.26 -35.12 37.32
N LEU A 184 52.55 -35.21 38.45
CA LEU A 184 52.95 -36.05 39.58
C LEU A 184 52.92 -37.55 39.27
N LEU A 185 52.08 -38.00 38.35
CA LEU A 185 52.06 -39.40 37.89
C LEU A 185 53.23 -39.71 36.95
N LEU A 186 53.65 -38.72 36.15
CA LEU A 186 54.69 -38.83 35.11
C LEU A 186 56.11 -38.58 35.65
N GLU A 187 56.24 -37.74 36.66
CA GLU A 187 57.51 -37.35 37.27
C GLU A 187 57.64 -37.94 38.67
N PRO A 188 58.84 -38.40 39.08
CA PRO A 188 59.07 -38.88 40.44
C PRO A 188 58.84 -37.73 41.43
N SER A 189 57.84 -37.89 42.29
CA SER A 189 57.59 -36.97 43.39
C SER A 189 58.74 -37.02 44.39
N SER A 190 58.95 -35.95 45.19
CA SER A 190 59.97 -35.95 46.24
C SER A 190 59.82 -37.07 47.27
N LEU A 191 58.64 -37.72 47.34
CA LEU A 191 58.34 -38.87 48.18
C LEU A 191 58.56 -40.24 47.50
N SER A 192 58.64 -40.32 46.17
CA SER A 192 58.75 -41.59 45.43
C SER A 192 59.92 -41.55 44.46
N SER A 193 60.82 -42.53 44.57
CA SER A 193 62.01 -42.60 43.70
C SER A 193 61.69 -43.00 42.25
N THR A 194 60.46 -43.42 41.95
CA THR A 194 60.03 -43.81 40.59
C THR A 194 58.69 -43.17 40.24
N PRO A 195 58.50 -42.69 39.00
CA PRO A 195 57.20 -42.24 38.51
C PRO A 195 56.23 -43.42 38.44
N LEU A 196 54.93 -43.16 38.63
CA LEU A 196 53.90 -44.21 38.60
C LEU A 196 53.59 -44.66 37.18
N CYS A 197 53.65 -43.72 36.22
CA CYS A 197 53.50 -43.98 34.81
C CYS A 197 54.69 -43.39 34.05
N SER A 198 55.15 -44.10 33.02
CA SER A 198 56.31 -43.70 32.22
C SER A 198 55.93 -42.74 31.08
N SER A 199 54.65 -42.70 30.70
CA SER A 199 54.16 -41.85 29.61
C SER A 199 52.70 -41.45 29.78
N LEU A 200 52.31 -40.36 29.11
CA LEU A 200 50.92 -39.88 29.14
C LEU A 200 49.95 -40.88 28.49
N ARG A 201 50.43 -41.71 27.56
CA ARG A 201 49.67 -42.82 26.97
C ARG A 201 49.29 -43.84 28.04
N GLU A 202 50.25 -44.22 28.88
CA GLU A 202 50.05 -45.19 29.96
C GLU A 202 49.07 -44.68 31.02
N VAL A 203 49.09 -43.38 31.33
CA VAL A 203 48.08 -42.75 32.20
C VAL A 203 46.68 -42.86 31.60
N ILE A 204 46.52 -42.59 30.30
CA ILE A 204 45.22 -42.64 29.63
C ILE A 204 44.71 -44.07 29.53
N ASP A 205 45.59 -45.01 29.19
CA ASP A 205 45.25 -46.43 29.08
C ASP A 205 44.86 -46.99 30.47
N ALA A 206 45.57 -46.61 31.54
CA ALA A 206 45.23 -46.99 32.92
C ALA A 206 43.84 -46.48 33.33
N ILE A 207 43.55 -45.19 33.10
CA ILE A 207 42.23 -44.60 33.40
C ILE A 207 41.14 -45.27 32.54
N SER A 208 41.41 -45.51 31.26
CA SER A 208 40.43 -46.11 30.35
C SER A 208 40.11 -47.54 30.74
N ASN A 209 41.09 -48.30 31.23
CA ASN A 209 40.90 -49.67 31.70
C ASN A 209 40.11 -49.73 33.01
N ASP A 210 40.47 -48.92 34.01
CA ASP A 210 39.80 -48.91 35.33
C ASP A 210 38.34 -48.44 35.26
N TYR A 211 38.01 -47.55 34.31
CA TYR A 211 36.67 -46.99 34.16
C TYR A 211 35.91 -47.52 32.92
N SER A 212 36.41 -48.59 32.30
CA SER A 212 35.83 -49.18 31.09
C SER A 212 34.36 -49.61 31.27
N ASP A 213 34.02 -50.18 32.43
CA ASP A 213 32.68 -50.69 32.73
C ASP A 213 31.66 -49.62 33.15
N THR A 214 32.12 -48.54 33.79
CA THR A 214 31.24 -47.47 34.30
C THR A 214 31.07 -46.31 33.32
N ASN A 215 32.03 -46.13 32.40
CA ASN A 215 32.11 -45.07 31.39
C ASN A 215 31.49 -43.72 31.81
N PRO A 216 31.98 -43.11 32.91
CA PRO A 216 31.47 -41.83 33.39
C PRO A 216 31.59 -40.73 32.32
N TYR A 217 30.57 -39.88 32.25
CA TYR A 217 30.53 -38.79 31.27
C TYR A 217 31.79 -37.92 31.33
N GLY A 218 32.44 -37.74 30.17
CA GLY A 218 33.66 -36.93 30.04
C GLY A 218 34.98 -37.72 30.11
N LEU A 219 34.97 -38.99 30.49
CA LEU A 219 36.16 -39.83 30.66
C LEU A 219 36.48 -40.75 29.46
N SER A 220 35.86 -40.52 28.30
CA SER A 220 36.21 -41.25 27.07
C SER A 220 37.69 -41.03 26.69
N GLU A 221 38.34 -42.05 26.13
CA GLU A 221 39.73 -42.00 25.66
C GLU A 221 40.01 -40.73 24.82
N ARG A 222 39.11 -40.38 23.89
CA ARG A 222 39.19 -39.17 23.06
C ARG A 222 39.28 -37.87 23.87
N ASN A 223 38.50 -37.75 24.94
CA ASN A 223 38.50 -36.56 25.80
C ASN A 223 39.77 -36.50 26.65
N LEU A 224 40.26 -37.65 27.13
CA LEU A 224 41.51 -37.72 27.89
C LEU A 224 42.72 -37.32 27.03
N PHE A 225 42.82 -37.83 25.80
CA PHE A 225 43.87 -37.44 24.86
C PHE A 225 43.82 -35.95 24.49
N LYS A 226 42.64 -35.35 24.52
CA LYS A 226 42.49 -33.93 24.27
C LYS A 226 42.91 -33.10 25.47
N HIS A 227 42.35 -33.36 26.64
CA HIS A 227 42.41 -32.46 27.79
C HIS A 227 43.68 -32.60 28.64
N LEU A 228 44.25 -33.81 28.79
CA LEU A 228 45.44 -33.98 29.64
C LEU A 228 46.69 -33.26 29.07
N PRO A 229 47.03 -33.40 27.78
CA PRO A 229 48.16 -32.67 27.21
C PRO A 229 47.93 -31.15 27.18
N GLU A 230 46.70 -30.72 26.90
CA GLU A 230 46.33 -29.31 26.88
C GLU A 230 46.47 -28.67 28.26
N SER A 231 46.06 -29.38 29.32
CA SER A 231 46.21 -28.93 30.71
C SER A 231 47.68 -28.82 31.12
N LEU A 232 48.54 -29.77 30.74
CA LEU A 232 49.98 -29.71 31.02
C LEU A 232 50.65 -28.51 30.36
N LYS A 233 50.38 -28.27 29.07
CA LYS A 233 50.87 -27.08 28.35
C LYS A 233 50.40 -25.79 29.00
N GLN A 234 49.16 -25.75 29.45
CA GLN A 234 48.61 -24.59 30.15
C GLN A 234 49.37 -24.30 31.45
N LEU A 235 49.68 -25.34 32.25
CA LEU A 235 50.46 -25.20 33.48
C LEU A 235 51.91 -24.75 33.22
N GLU A 236 52.57 -25.32 32.21
CA GLU A 236 53.94 -24.92 31.82
C GLU A 236 54.02 -23.43 31.46
N ASN A 237 53.07 -22.95 30.65
CA ASN A 237 52.99 -21.54 30.27
C ASN A 237 52.80 -20.59 31.47
N GLU A 238 52.14 -21.04 32.55
CA GLU A 238 51.95 -20.26 33.78
C GLU A 238 53.19 -20.25 34.67
N THR A 239 54.02 -21.29 34.64
CA THR A 239 55.28 -21.32 35.40
C THR A 239 56.40 -20.48 34.78
N LEU A 240 56.23 -20.06 33.53
CA LEU A 240 57.20 -19.26 32.77
C LEU A 240 56.91 -17.74 32.79
N THR A 241 55.77 -17.33 33.32
CA THR A 241 55.34 -15.92 33.52
C THR A 241 55.47 -15.50 34.97
#